data_AF-A0A970XP51-F1
#
_entry.id   AF-A0A970XP51-F1
#
_cell.length_a   1.000
_cell.length_b   1.000
_cell.length_c   1.000
_cell.angle_alpha   90.00
_cell.angle_beta   90.00
_cell.angle_gamma   90.00
#
_symmetry.space_group_name_H-M   'P 1'
#
loop_
_entity.id
_entity.type
_entity.pdbx_description
1 polymer ?
#
loop_
_entity_poly.entity_id
_entity_poly.type
_entity_poly.pdbx_seq_one_letter_code
_entity_poly.pdbx_strand_id
1 'polypeptide(L)'
;PIKRWEIVVGYILGFGLVTVMQSFLISWYCVYVLDVVMIGSFALVLLITLLSAMVALTMGILASTAANSEFQMMQMIPVVIIPQLFFSGLFNLPDWLAVIEKTVPLYYIADALTQVMIKGNGISTIIVDLSVLLGFSVLFITANTRLLKKYRRI
;
A
#
# COMPACT_ATOMS: atom_id res chain seq x y z
N PRO A 1 -25.21 -10.79 23.96
CA PRO A 1 -23.74 -10.56 23.93
C PRO A 1 -23.16 -10.77 22.52
N ILE A 2 -22.55 -9.73 21.95
CA ILE A 2 -21.96 -9.75 20.60
C ILE A 2 -20.70 -10.63 20.63
N LYS A 3 -20.59 -11.59 19.70
CA LYS A 3 -19.43 -12.49 19.62
C LYS A 3 -18.24 -11.74 18.98
N ARG A 4 -17.02 -11.98 19.48
CA ARG A 4 -15.80 -11.32 18.95
C ARG A 4 -15.62 -11.48 17.43
N TRP A 5 -16.06 -12.61 16.86
CA TRP A 5 -16.03 -12.84 15.42
C TRP A 5 -17.01 -11.94 14.63
N GLU A 6 -18.16 -11.59 15.19
CA GLU A 6 -19.14 -10.70 14.52
C GLU A 6 -18.59 -9.28 14.38
N ILE A 7 -17.81 -8.82 15.37
CA ILE A 7 -17.12 -7.53 15.33
C ILE A 7 -16.05 -7.55 14.22
N VAL A 8 -15.22 -8.60 14.17
CA VAL A 8 -14.16 -8.71 13.15
C VAL A 8 -14.74 -8.78 11.74
N VAL A 9 -15.80 -9.57 11.53
CA VAL A 9 -16.49 -9.66 10.24
C VAL A 9 -17.10 -8.30 9.85
N GLY A 10 -17.72 -7.59 10.79
CA GLY A 10 -18.27 -6.25 10.55
C GLY A 10 -17.21 -5.22 10.15
N TYR A 11 -16.04 -5.24 10.80
CA TYR A 11 -14.90 -4.38 10.44
C TYR A 11 -14.33 -4.72 9.06
N ILE A 12 -14.14 -6.00 8.76
CA ILE A 12 -13.61 -6.45 7.46
C ILE A 12 -14.58 -6.08 6.34
N LEU A 13 -15.89 -6.27 6.54
CA LEU A 13 -16.89 -5.90 5.54
C LEU A 13 -16.97 -4.38 5.38
N GLY A 14 -17.00 -3.61 6.47
CA GLY A 14 -17.09 -2.15 6.41
C GLY A 14 -15.87 -1.51 5.74
N PHE A 15 -14.68 -1.71 6.31
CA PHE A 15 -13.46 -1.11 5.78
C PHE A 15 -13.02 -1.76 4.47
N GLY A 16 -13.21 -3.07 4.31
CA GLY A 16 -12.88 -3.78 3.07
C GLY A 16 -13.74 -3.31 1.89
N LEU A 17 -15.05 -3.15 2.08
CA LEU A 17 -15.94 -2.66 1.02
C LEU A 17 -15.59 -1.24 0.60
N VAL A 18 -15.33 -0.35 1.55
CA VAL A 18 -14.89 1.02 1.25
C VAL A 18 -13.56 1.00 0.49
N THR A 19 -12.61 0.16 0.89
CA THR A 19 -11.30 0.04 0.23
C THR A 19 -11.43 -0.45 -1.20
N VAL A 20 -12.28 -1.45 -1.45
CA VAL A 20 -12.59 -1.96 -2.81
C VAL A 20 -13.26 -0.88 -3.64
N MET A 21 -14.29 -0.22 -3.09
CA MET A 21 -15.02 0.82 -3.80
C MET A 21 -14.10 1.99 -4.17
N GLN A 22 -13.28 2.46 -3.22
CA GLN A 22 -12.32 3.54 -3.46
C GLN A 22 -11.27 3.14 -4.50
N SER A 23 -10.68 1.95 -4.38
CA SER A 23 -9.66 1.46 -5.32
C SER A 23 -10.23 1.32 -6.74
N PHE A 24 -11.48 0.85 -6.83
CA PHE A 24 -12.22 0.80 -8.08
C PHE A 24 -12.45 2.19 -8.67
N LEU A 25 -12.99 3.12 -7.89
CA LEU A 25 -13.28 4.48 -8.36
C LEU A 25 -12.01 5.20 -8.84
N ILE A 26 -10.92 5.10 -8.09
CA ILE A 26 -9.64 5.73 -8.46
C ILE A 26 -9.10 5.10 -9.75
N SER A 27 -9.01 3.77 -9.80
CA SER A 27 -8.46 3.07 -10.97
C SER A 27 -9.32 3.32 -12.22
N TRP A 28 -10.64 3.29 -12.07
CA TRP A 28 -11.58 3.55 -13.16
C TRP A 28 -11.44 4.98 -13.66
N TYR A 29 -11.38 5.97 -12.77
CA TYR A 29 -11.22 7.36 -13.15
C TYR A 29 -9.89 7.61 -13.87
N CYS A 30 -8.78 7.06 -13.38
CA CYS A 30 -7.49 7.19 -14.04
C CYS A 30 -7.49 6.61 -15.46
N VAL A 31 -8.07 5.42 -15.64
CA VAL A 31 -8.05 4.73 -16.94
C VAL A 31 -9.03 5.37 -17.93
N TYR A 32 -10.28 5.59 -17.51
CA TYR A 32 -11.37 5.92 -18.44
C TYR A 32 -11.68 7.42 -18.53
N VAL A 33 -11.24 8.23 -17.56
CA VAL A 33 -11.48 9.68 -17.56
C VAL A 33 -10.20 10.47 -17.82
N LEU A 34 -9.07 10.02 -17.26
CA LEU A 34 -7.76 10.64 -17.51
C LEU A 34 -7.00 10.02 -18.68
N ASP A 35 -7.61 9.06 -19.39
CA ASP A 35 -7.02 8.33 -20.53
C ASP A 35 -5.62 7.78 -20.25
N VAL A 36 -5.36 7.32 -19.01
CA VAL A 36 -4.10 6.68 -18.66
C VAL A 36 -3.99 5.35 -19.40
N VAL A 37 -2.89 5.15 -20.11
CA VAL A 37 -2.61 3.93 -20.89
C VAL A 37 -2.71 2.69 -20.00
N MET A 38 -3.56 1.74 -20.41
CA MET A 38 -3.70 0.44 -19.76
C MET A 38 -3.81 -0.65 -20.82
N ILE A 39 -2.69 -1.31 -21.08
CA ILE A 39 -2.58 -2.42 -22.05
C ILE A 39 -3.00 -3.75 -21.40
N GLY A 40 -2.68 -3.94 -20.13
CA GLY A 40 -2.96 -5.17 -19.38
C GLY A 40 -4.40 -5.26 -18.85
N SER A 41 -4.57 -6.05 -17.78
CA SER A 41 -5.88 -6.31 -17.19
C SER A 41 -6.25 -5.31 -16.10
N PHE A 42 -7.44 -4.70 -16.20
CA PHE A 42 -7.99 -3.85 -15.16
C PHE A 42 -8.13 -4.56 -13.80
N ALA A 43 -8.44 -5.87 -13.81
CA ALA A 43 -8.55 -6.64 -12.58
C ALA A 43 -7.21 -6.75 -11.84
N LEU A 44 -6.09 -6.82 -12.57
CA LEU A 44 -4.75 -6.80 -11.96
C LEU A 44 -4.42 -5.42 -11.40
N VAL A 45 -4.81 -4.34 -12.10
CA VAL A 45 -4.67 -2.97 -11.58
C VAL A 45 -5.44 -2.81 -10.27
N LEU A 46 -6.69 -3.30 -10.21
CA LEU A 46 -7.48 -3.30 -8.97
C LEU A 46 -6.82 -4.09 -7.85
N LEU A 47 -6.27 -5.27 -8.15
CA LEU A 47 -5.57 -6.09 -7.16
C LEU A 47 -4.34 -5.35 -6.59
N ILE A 48 -3.55 -4.72 -7.45
CA ILE A 48 -2.37 -3.94 -7.06
C ILE A 48 -2.77 -2.73 -6.22
N THR A 49 -3.80 -1.97 -6.64
CA THR A 49 -4.25 -0.78 -5.91
C THR A 49 -4.90 -1.12 -4.57
N LEU A 50 -5.61 -2.25 -4.47
CA LEU A 50 -6.12 -2.79 -3.21
C LEU A 50 -4.98 -3.12 -2.22
N LEU A 51 -3.96 -3.85 -2.69
CA LEU A 51 -2.79 -4.16 -1.86
C LEU A 51 -2.03 -2.91 -1.46
N SER A 52 -1.86 -1.96 -2.39
CA SER A 52 -1.28 -0.64 -2.12
C SER A 52 -2.03 0.09 -1.02
N ALA A 53 -3.37 0.14 -1.09
CA ALA A 53 -4.21 0.76 -0.07
C ALA A 53 -4.03 0.09 1.31
N MET A 54 -3.94 -1.24 1.36
CA MET A 54 -3.68 -1.97 2.62
C MET A 54 -2.30 -1.65 3.20
N VAL A 55 -1.26 -1.59 2.37
CA VAL A 55 0.10 -1.21 2.80
C VAL A 55 0.10 0.23 3.32
N ALA A 56 -0.48 1.16 2.57
CA ALA A 56 -0.57 2.57 2.95
C ALA A 56 -1.34 2.77 4.26
N LEU A 57 -2.45 2.05 4.44
CA LEU A 57 -3.25 2.09 5.66
C LEU A 57 -2.45 1.59 6.87
N THR A 58 -1.83 0.42 6.75
CA THR A 58 -1.08 -0.18 7.87
C THR A 58 0.17 0.63 8.23
N MET A 59 0.82 1.23 7.23
CA MET A 59 1.92 2.17 7.42
C MET A 59 1.46 3.47 8.09
N GLY A 60 0.34 4.04 7.66
CA GLY A 60 -0.24 5.25 8.24
C GLY A 60 -0.65 5.06 9.71
N ILE A 61 -1.24 3.92 10.05
CA ILE A 61 -1.55 3.55 11.43
C ILE A 61 -0.26 3.40 12.26
N LEU A 62 0.80 2.86 11.69
CA LEU A 62 2.10 2.73 12.37
C LEU A 62 2.70 4.10 12.69
N ALA A 63 2.70 5.01 11.71
CA ALA A 63 3.14 6.39 11.91
C ALA A 63 2.28 7.12 12.95
N SER A 64 0.95 6.97 12.89
CA SER A 64 0.02 7.54 13.86
C SER A 64 0.26 7.01 15.29
N THR A 65 0.56 5.72 15.42
CA THR A 65 0.85 5.09 16.73
C THR A 65 2.21 5.53 17.29
N ALA A 66 3.17 5.86 16.43
CA ALA A 66 4.50 6.35 16.83
C ALA A 66 4.51 7.86 17.17
N ALA A 67 3.51 8.62 16.71
CA ALA A 67 3.39 10.05 16.94
C ALA A 67 2.79 10.37 18.32
N ASN A 68 3.28 11.44 18.95
CA ASN A 68 2.78 11.91 20.25
C ASN A 68 1.67 12.96 20.12
N SER A 69 1.48 13.54 18.92
CA SER A 69 0.43 14.52 18.63
C SER A 69 -0.05 14.42 17.19
N GLU A 70 -1.25 14.93 16.91
CA GLU A 70 -1.79 15.00 15.55
C GLU A 70 -0.89 15.82 14.62
N PHE A 71 -0.33 16.93 15.12
CA PHE A 71 0.60 17.74 14.36
C PHE A 71 1.87 16.97 13.98
N GLN A 72 2.43 16.18 14.90
CA GLN A 72 3.59 15.33 14.61
C GLN A 72 3.25 14.24 13.57
N MET A 73 2.05 13.67 13.63
CA MET A 73 1.58 12.68 12.64
C MET A 73 1.49 13.31 11.25
N MET A 74 0.89 14.49 11.13
CA MET A 74 0.79 15.22 9.86
C MET A 74 2.17 15.55 9.28
N GLN A 75 3.16 15.85 10.12
CA GLN A 75 4.54 16.06 9.69
C GLN A 75 5.28 14.76 9.31
N MET A 76 4.91 13.62 9.88
CA MET A 76 5.49 12.33 9.50
C MET A 76 5.09 11.89 8.09
N ILE A 77 3.89 12.26 7.62
CA ILE A 77 3.43 11.90 6.27
C ILE A 77 4.45 12.29 5.18
N PRO A 78 4.86 13.58 5.03
CA PRO A 78 5.84 13.94 4.02
C PRO A 78 7.21 13.31 4.27
N VAL A 79 7.63 13.15 5.54
CA VAL A 79 8.90 12.50 5.89
C VAL A 79 8.95 11.04 5.43
N VAL A 80 7.80 10.36 5.40
CA VAL A 80 7.70 8.96 4.99
C VAL A 80 7.42 8.82 3.49
N ILE A 81 6.58 9.67 2.92
CA ILE A 81 6.14 9.55 1.52
C ILE A 81 7.17 10.11 0.55
N ILE A 82 7.80 11.27 0.84
CA ILE A 82 8.72 11.92 -0.08
C ILE A 82 9.94 11.03 -0.39
N PRO A 83 10.63 10.42 0.60
CA PRO A 83 11.73 9.51 0.29
C PRO A 83 11.28 8.32 -0.57
N GLN A 84 10.10 7.77 -0.29
CA GLN A 84 9.58 6.65 -1.09
C GLN A 84 9.36 7.02 -2.55
N LEU A 85 8.95 8.26 -2.85
CA LEU A 85 8.80 8.73 -4.23
C LEU A 85 10.14 8.65 -4.98
N PHE A 86 11.23 9.11 -4.37
CA PHE A 86 12.57 9.01 -4.97
C PHE A 86 13.02 7.56 -5.18
N PHE A 87 12.63 6.68 -4.27
CA PHE A 87 12.96 5.24 -4.30
C PHE A 87 11.92 4.38 -4.99
N SER A 88 10.97 4.97 -5.72
CA SER A 88 9.87 4.25 -6.39
C SER A 88 10.32 3.47 -7.63
N GLY A 89 11.58 3.59 -8.06
CA GLY A 89 12.09 3.00 -9.30
C GLY A 89 11.72 3.78 -10.58
N LEU A 90 11.03 4.92 -10.43
CA LEU A 90 10.70 5.81 -11.55
C LEU A 90 11.87 6.73 -11.95
N PHE A 91 12.86 6.88 -11.08
CA PHE A 91 14.05 7.70 -11.33
C PHE A 91 15.24 6.81 -11.70
N ASN A 92 16.08 7.27 -12.62
CA ASN A 92 17.34 6.58 -12.93
C ASN A 92 18.37 6.86 -11.83
N LEU A 93 18.39 6.01 -10.81
CA LEU A 93 19.36 6.07 -9.72
C LEU A 93 20.61 5.23 -10.03
N PRO A 94 21.79 5.59 -9.49
CA PRO A 94 22.99 4.77 -9.61
C PRO A 94 22.85 3.42 -8.87
N ASP A 95 23.60 2.40 -9.30
CA ASP A 95 23.45 1.00 -8.85
C ASP A 95 23.46 0.80 -7.32
N TRP A 96 24.24 1.60 -6.60
CA TRP A 96 24.31 1.52 -5.13
C TRP A 96 23.03 2.03 -4.45
N LEU A 97 22.30 2.95 -5.07
CA LEU A 97 20.99 3.43 -4.60
C LEU A 97 19.85 2.48 -5.00
N ALA A 98 19.99 1.74 -6.10
CA ALA A 98 18.99 0.77 -6.54
C ALA A 98 18.73 -0.34 -5.49
N VAL A 99 19.69 -0.60 -4.60
CA VAL A 99 19.50 -1.52 -3.47
C VAL A 99 18.50 -0.95 -2.46
N ILE A 100 18.48 0.37 -2.26
CA ILE A 100 17.60 1.05 -1.32
C ILE A 100 16.16 1.10 -1.86
N GLU A 101 15.97 1.17 -3.18
CA GLU A 101 14.63 1.13 -3.80
C GLU A 101 13.82 -0.09 -3.35
N LYS A 102 14.48 -1.25 -3.22
CA LYS A 102 13.84 -2.50 -2.79
C LYS A 102 13.42 -2.51 -1.31
N THR A 103 13.74 -1.47 -0.54
CA THR A 103 13.35 -1.37 0.87
C THR A 103 12.02 -0.66 1.08
N VAL A 104 11.50 0.00 0.04
CA VAL A 104 10.24 0.75 0.14
C VAL A 104 9.11 0.01 -0.58
N PRO A 105 7.90 -0.07 0.00
CA PRO A 105 6.78 -0.74 -0.65
C PRO A 105 6.35 -0.03 -1.94
N LEU A 106 6.55 1.29 -2.03
CA LEU A 106 6.17 2.07 -3.20
C LEU A 106 6.88 1.62 -4.49
N TYR A 107 8.10 1.09 -4.38
CA TYR A 107 8.83 0.50 -5.51
C TYR A 107 8.05 -0.65 -6.14
N TYR A 108 7.59 -1.60 -5.33
CA TYR A 108 6.86 -2.78 -5.80
C TYR A 108 5.47 -2.42 -6.35
N ILE A 109 4.83 -1.36 -5.82
CA ILE A 109 3.58 -0.84 -6.38
C ILE A 109 3.83 -0.26 -7.78
N ALA A 110 4.87 0.58 -7.92
CA ALA A 110 5.20 1.24 -9.18
C ALA A 110 5.66 0.24 -10.25
N ASP A 111 6.49 -0.75 -9.89
CA ASP A 111 6.89 -1.80 -10.84
C ASP A 111 5.67 -2.62 -11.27
N ALA A 112 4.86 -3.13 -10.34
CA ALA A 112 3.69 -3.95 -10.69
C ALA A 112 2.70 -3.19 -11.59
N LEU A 113 2.42 -1.92 -11.30
CA LEU A 113 1.58 -1.08 -12.16
C LEU A 113 2.22 -0.85 -13.53
N THR A 114 3.52 -0.62 -13.61
CA THR A 114 4.25 -0.47 -14.88
C THR A 114 4.19 -1.75 -15.71
N GLN A 115 4.40 -2.91 -15.08
CA GLN A 115 4.34 -4.21 -15.74
C GLN A 115 2.95 -4.48 -16.34
N VAL A 116 1.88 -4.17 -15.61
CA VAL A 116 0.51 -4.41 -16.09
C VAL A 116 0.03 -3.32 -17.04
N MET A 117 0.10 -2.05 -16.65
CA MET A 117 -0.52 -0.95 -17.39
C MET A 117 0.26 -0.60 -18.65
N ILE A 118 1.59 -0.61 -18.59
CA ILE A 118 2.46 -0.16 -19.69
C ILE A 118 2.99 -1.34 -20.50
N LYS A 119 3.45 -2.41 -19.84
CA LYS A 119 4.04 -3.57 -20.54
C LYS A 119 3.01 -4.64 -20.93
N GLY A 120 1.79 -4.57 -20.39
CA GLY A 120 0.74 -5.56 -20.68
C GLY A 120 1.01 -6.95 -20.10
N ASN A 121 1.93 -7.07 -19.14
CA ASN A 121 2.30 -8.34 -18.55
C ASN A 121 1.22 -8.89 -17.62
N GLY A 122 1.18 -10.23 -17.52
CA GLY A 122 0.24 -10.95 -16.68
C GLY A 122 0.70 -11.15 -15.23
N ILE A 123 -0.12 -11.86 -14.47
CA ILE A 123 0.08 -12.09 -13.03
C ILE A 123 1.41 -12.78 -12.69
N SER A 124 1.93 -13.61 -13.59
CA SER A 124 3.19 -14.34 -13.40
C SER A 124 4.39 -13.42 -13.23
N THR A 125 4.35 -12.24 -13.84
CA THR A 125 5.46 -11.27 -13.78
C THR A 125 5.45 -10.48 -12.49
N ILE A 126 4.25 -10.13 -12.01
CA ILE A 126 4.06 -9.29 -10.81
C ILE A 126 3.93 -10.10 -9.51
N ILE A 127 4.00 -11.44 -9.57
CA ILE A 127 3.76 -12.27 -8.39
C ILE A 127 4.75 -12.01 -7.26
N VAL A 128 5.99 -11.64 -7.60
CA VAL A 128 7.02 -11.24 -6.64
C VAL A 128 6.61 -9.94 -5.96
N ASP A 129 6.18 -8.93 -6.71
CA ASP A 129 5.75 -7.64 -6.17
C ASP A 129 4.56 -7.80 -5.23
N LEU A 130 3.54 -8.55 -5.67
CA LEU A 130 2.36 -8.85 -4.85
C LEU A 130 2.74 -9.57 -3.54
N SER A 131 3.67 -10.53 -3.62
CA SER A 131 4.14 -11.27 -2.44
C SER A 131 4.91 -10.37 -1.48
N VAL A 132 5.74 -9.46 -1.99
CA VAL A 132 6.48 -8.51 -1.16
C VAL A 132 5.55 -7.49 -0.52
N LEU A 133 4.54 -6.99 -1.25
CA LEU A 133 3.52 -6.08 -0.69
C LEU A 133 2.68 -6.72 0.41
N LEU A 134 2.31 -7.99 0.23
CA LEU A 134 1.71 -8.78 1.31
C LEU A 134 2.66 -8.91 2.51
N GLY A 135 3.94 -9.17 2.27
CA GLY A 135 4.98 -9.19 3.28
C GLY A 135 5.07 -7.89 4.08
N PHE A 136 5.09 -6.73 3.41
CA PHE A 136 5.06 -5.42 4.05
C PHE A 136 3.80 -5.19 4.87
N SER A 137 2.63 -5.57 4.34
CA SER A 137 1.37 -5.45 5.08
C SER A 137 1.41 -6.24 6.39
N VAL A 138 1.85 -7.51 6.35
CA VAL A 138 1.99 -8.36 7.54
C VAL A 138 3.03 -7.77 8.50
N LEU A 139 4.15 -7.27 7.97
CA LEU A 139 5.20 -6.65 8.78
C LEU A 139 4.67 -5.42 9.53
N PHE A 140 3.96 -4.51 8.86
CA PHE A 140 3.40 -3.31 9.47
C PHE A 140 2.28 -3.64 10.46
N ILE A 141 1.40 -4.60 10.17
CA ILE A 141 0.39 -5.07 11.13
C ILE A 141 1.08 -5.63 12.39
N THR A 142 2.13 -6.42 12.22
CA THR A 142 2.88 -6.99 13.34
C THR A 142 3.60 -5.90 14.14
N ALA A 143 4.18 -4.90 13.46
CA ALA A 143 4.79 -3.74 14.10
C ALA A 143 3.76 -2.93 14.91
N ASN A 144 2.59 -2.66 14.33
CA ASN A 144 1.48 -1.97 14.99
C ASN A 144 1.07 -2.65 16.29
N THR A 145 0.84 -3.97 16.25
CA THR A 145 0.44 -4.73 17.45
C THR A 145 1.52 -4.74 18.54
N ARG A 146 2.81 -4.77 18.16
CA ARG A 146 3.92 -4.68 19.11
C ARG A 146 4.07 -3.28 19.71
N LEU A 147 3.92 -2.24 18.89
CA LEU A 147 4.06 -0.85 19.31
C LEU A 147 2.93 -0.47 20.29
N LEU A 148 1.69 -0.85 20.00
CA LEU A 148 0.55 -0.64 20.89
C LEU A 148 0.75 -1.32 22.25
N LYS A 149 1.24 -2.57 22.28
CA LYS A 149 1.57 -3.26 23.54
C LYS A 149 2.66 -2.57 24.36
N LYS A 150 3.59 -1.87 23.70
CA LYS A 150 4.70 -1.18 24.36
C LYS A 150 4.29 0.20 24.92
N TYR A 151 3.49 0.96 24.19
CA TYR A 151 3.12 2.35 24.54
C TYR A 151 1.77 2.48 25.27
N ARG A 152 0.85 1.54 25.07
CA ARG A 152 -0.44 1.48 25.78
C ARG A 152 -0.52 0.15 26.51
N ARG A 153 0.16 0.04 27.66
CA ARG A 153 -0.20 -0.98 28.65
C ARG A 153 -1.60 -0.64 29.16
N ILE A 154 -2.60 -1.32 28.60
CA ILE A 154 -3.92 -1.46 29.21
C ILE A 154 -3.84 -2.63 30.19
#